data_AF-A0A2G6G811-F1
#
_entry.id   AF-A0A2G6G811-F1
#
_cell.length_a   1.000
_cell.length_b   1.000
_cell.length_c   1.000
_cell.angle_alpha   90.00
_cell.angle_beta   90.00
_cell.angle_gamma   90.00
#
_symmetry.space_group_name_H-M   'P 1'
#
loop_
_entity.id
_entity.type
_entity.pdbx_description
1 polymer ?
#
loop_
_entity_poly.entity_id
_entity_poly.type
_entity_poly.pdbx_seq_one_letter_code
_entity_poly.pdbx_strand_id
1 'polypeptide(L)'
;MKKINYSVEKMKLNIIKSDFVISKIDEMMIVCKDEEMFDKIVDDLSIQNNLNYKFCFNLYGETEEDVANIEKIMSNTMKESNYTIFSTAQKKLTFFIISGSLLFIGALLSIMLIISTAIIIYYKQISEAQEDVKRYQILSKIGMDKDDIKKIINTQVRMVFYLPILLAIVHSVFAFNTVKTISEVIGLDKSIYLVYSLIVIAIIATVIYTIIYKLSSRAYYRIVNAG
;
A
#
# COMPACT_ATOMS: atom_id res chain seq x y z
N MET A 1 49.60 9.62 -0.37
CA MET A 1 48.52 8.62 -0.53
C MET A 1 48.44 7.79 0.75
N LYS A 2 47.38 7.96 1.55
CA LYS A 2 47.15 7.20 2.79
C LYS A 2 46.68 5.79 2.39
N LYS A 3 47.43 4.76 2.76
CA LYS A 3 47.01 3.35 2.56
C LYS A 3 45.74 3.10 3.37
N ILE A 4 44.64 2.79 2.68
CA ILE A 4 43.41 2.34 3.32
C ILE A 4 43.66 0.88 3.71
N ASN A 5 43.87 0.63 5.00
CA ASN A 5 43.94 -0.71 5.56
C ASN A 5 42.50 -1.26 5.68
N TYR A 6 42.17 -2.27 4.90
CA TYR A 6 40.99 -3.10 5.11
C TYR A 6 41.42 -4.35 5.90
N SER A 7 40.68 -4.66 6.96
CA SER A 7 40.83 -5.93 7.69
C SER A 7 39.61 -6.77 7.41
N VAL A 8 39.80 -7.92 6.77
CA VAL A 8 38.73 -8.90 6.54
C VAL A 8 38.58 -9.70 7.84
N GLU A 9 37.73 -9.19 8.74
CA GLU A 9 37.44 -9.90 9.98
C GLU A 9 36.57 -11.13 9.67
N LYS A 10 36.97 -12.29 10.22
CA LYS A 10 36.40 -13.62 9.93
C LYS A 10 34.86 -13.61 9.96
N MET A 11 34.24 -13.67 8.78
CA MET A 11 32.80 -13.82 8.64
C MET A 11 32.41 -15.27 9.01
N LYS A 12 31.59 -15.44 10.06
CA LYS A 12 30.98 -16.73 10.36
C LYS A 12 29.99 -17.10 9.26
N LEU A 13 30.12 -18.31 8.73
CA LEU A 13 29.16 -18.94 7.83
C LEU A 13 27.81 -19.03 8.54
N ASN A 14 26.88 -18.18 8.13
CA ASN A 14 25.46 -18.38 8.38
C ASN A 14 24.78 -18.42 7.02
N ILE A 15 24.13 -19.54 6.72
CA ILE A 15 23.19 -19.63 5.60
C ILE A 15 21.98 -18.80 6.03
N ILE A 16 21.97 -17.52 5.64
CA ILE A 16 20.83 -16.65 5.87
C ILE A 16 19.97 -16.73 4.61
N LYS A 17 18.76 -17.26 4.75
CA LYS A 17 17.74 -17.13 3.71
C LYS A 17 17.43 -15.64 3.59
N SER A 18 17.79 -15.04 2.46
CA SER A 18 17.51 -13.63 2.18
C SER A 18 16.01 -13.48 1.93
N ASP A 19 15.28 -12.92 2.89
CA ASP A 19 13.86 -12.58 2.76
C ASP A 19 13.61 -11.32 1.89
N PHE A 20 14.62 -10.84 1.15
CA PHE A 20 14.49 -9.67 0.28
C PHE A 20 14.62 -10.07 -1.19
N VAL A 21 13.49 -10.37 -1.84
CA VAL A 21 13.47 -10.63 -3.28
C VAL A 21 12.30 -9.90 -3.95
N ILE A 22 12.60 -9.01 -4.92
CA ILE A 22 11.65 -8.29 -5.80
C ILE A 22 11.16 -9.21 -6.94
N SER A 23 11.33 -10.53 -6.82
CA SER A 23 10.74 -11.50 -7.75
C SER A 23 10.81 -12.89 -7.15
N LYS A 24 9.92 -13.78 -7.58
CA LYS A 24 9.92 -15.20 -7.19
C LYS A 24 11.07 -15.94 -7.89
N ILE A 25 12.29 -15.66 -7.48
CA ILE A 25 13.49 -16.44 -7.82
C ILE A 25 13.97 -17.01 -6.49
N ASP A 26 14.08 -18.34 -6.39
CA ASP A 26 14.77 -18.98 -5.27
C ASP A 26 16.25 -18.60 -5.36
N GLU A 27 16.62 -17.43 -4.82
CA GLU A 27 18.00 -16.98 -4.77
C GLU A 27 18.71 -17.68 -3.60
N MET A 28 19.63 -18.57 -3.93
CA MET A 28 20.56 -19.16 -2.95
C MET A 28 21.76 -18.22 -2.80
N MET A 29 21.87 -17.57 -1.65
CA MET A 29 23.03 -16.74 -1.32
C MET A 29 24.09 -17.60 -0.62
N ILE A 30 25.25 -17.76 -1.25
CA ILE A 30 26.41 -18.45 -0.68
C ILE A 30 27.40 -17.39 -0.21
N VAL A 31 27.69 -17.36 1.10
CA VAL A 31 28.70 -16.47 1.69
C VAL A 31 30.01 -17.24 1.81
N CYS A 32 31.01 -16.84 1.03
CA CYS A 32 32.35 -17.42 1.06
C CYS A 32 33.25 -16.59 1.98
N LYS A 33 34.21 -17.26 2.63
CA LYS A 33 35.17 -16.60 3.53
C LYS A 33 36.25 -15.83 2.77
N ASP A 34 36.67 -16.37 1.64
CA ASP A 34 37.76 -15.88 0.80
C ASP A 34 37.52 -16.29 -0.67
N GLU A 35 38.28 -15.70 -1.57
CA GLU A 35 38.17 -15.89 -3.03
C GLU A 35 38.51 -17.33 -3.45
N GLU A 36 39.51 -17.96 -2.82
CA GLU A 36 39.88 -19.35 -3.07
C GLU A 36 38.71 -20.33 -2.81
N MET A 37 37.94 -20.11 -1.74
CA MET A 37 36.76 -20.92 -1.44
C MET A 37 35.62 -20.64 -2.44
N PHE A 38 35.50 -19.42 -2.95
CA PHE A 38 34.53 -19.09 -4.00
C PHE A 38 34.85 -19.82 -5.30
N ASP A 39 36.10 -19.73 -5.77
CA ASP A 39 36.54 -20.39 -7.01
C ASP A 39 36.33 -21.91 -6.93
N LYS A 40 36.66 -22.50 -5.78
CA LYS A 40 36.42 -23.93 -5.53
C LYS A 40 34.94 -24.30 -5.62
N ILE A 41 34.02 -23.46 -5.12
CA ILE A 41 32.58 -23.72 -5.18
C ILE A 41 32.07 -23.56 -6.62
N VAL A 42 32.57 -22.58 -7.38
CA VAL A 42 32.21 -22.39 -8.78
C VAL A 42 32.64 -23.60 -9.61
N ASP A 43 33.85 -24.09 -9.37
CA ASP A 43 34.40 -25.29 -10.02
C ASP A 43 33.63 -26.55 -9.63
N ASP A 44 33.41 -26.81 -8.33
CA ASP A 44 32.70 -27.99 -7.83
C ASP A 44 31.24 -28.05 -8.34
N LEU A 45 30.59 -26.89 -8.51
CA LEU A 45 29.21 -26.80 -9.00
C LEU A 45 29.10 -26.69 -10.52
N SER A 46 30.22 -26.64 -11.26
CA SER A 46 30.26 -26.55 -12.72
C SER A 46 29.38 -25.42 -13.29
N ILE A 47 29.28 -24.28 -12.59
CA ILE A 47 28.35 -23.21 -12.94
C ILE A 47 28.92 -22.41 -14.11
N GLN A 48 28.38 -22.60 -15.33
CA GLN A 48 28.79 -21.83 -16.50
C GLN A 48 28.13 -20.43 -16.55
N ASN A 49 28.98 -19.40 -16.42
CA ASN A 49 28.90 -18.04 -16.99
C ASN A 49 27.70 -17.10 -16.75
N ASN A 50 26.80 -17.35 -15.79
CA ASN A 50 25.74 -16.39 -15.42
C ASN A 50 25.63 -16.14 -13.91
N LEU A 51 26.76 -16.04 -13.20
CA LEU A 51 26.78 -15.71 -11.77
C LEU A 51 26.82 -14.20 -11.54
N ASN A 52 25.80 -13.67 -10.88
CA ASN A 52 25.82 -12.33 -10.29
C ASN A 52 26.51 -12.41 -8.92
N TYR A 53 27.80 -12.09 -8.84
CA TYR A 53 28.51 -12.00 -7.57
C TYR A 53 28.46 -10.57 -7.02
N LYS A 54 28.41 -10.45 -5.69
CA LYS A 54 28.40 -9.16 -4.97
C LYS A 54 29.52 -9.17 -3.94
N PHE A 55 30.42 -8.21 -4.03
CA PHE A 55 31.38 -7.95 -2.96
C PHE A 55 30.72 -7.06 -1.90
N CYS A 56 30.74 -7.53 -0.66
CA CYS A 56 30.23 -6.77 0.48
C CYS A 56 31.36 -6.58 1.49
N PHE A 57 31.56 -5.34 1.92
CA PHE A 57 32.53 -4.98 2.94
C PHE A 57 31.94 -3.90 3.84
N ASN A 58 32.33 -3.92 5.11
CA ASN A 58 31.96 -2.87 6.04
C ASN A 58 32.85 -1.64 5.78
N LEU A 59 32.21 -0.48 5.67
CA LEU A 59 32.90 0.79 5.72
C LEU A 59 33.04 1.22 7.18
N TYR A 60 34.26 1.55 7.60
CA TYR A 60 34.54 2.11 8.91
C TYR A 60 35.07 3.54 8.72
N GLY A 61 34.46 4.49 9.41
CA GLY A 61 34.90 5.88 9.49
C GLY A 61 34.89 6.35 10.94
N GLU A 62 35.68 7.39 11.26
CA GLU A 62 35.69 7.98 12.60
C GLU A 62 34.37 8.73 12.88
N THR A 63 33.72 9.24 11.83
CA THR A 63 32.40 9.90 11.89
C THR A 63 31.42 9.33 10.84
N GLU A 64 30.12 9.54 11.02
CA GLU A 64 29.09 9.19 10.01
C GLU A 64 29.29 9.96 8.69
N GLU A 65 29.86 11.17 8.75
CA GLU A 65 30.16 12.00 7.59
C GLU A 65 31.33 11.45 6.76
N ASP A 66 32.33 10.85 7.43
CA ASP A 66 33.42 10.15 6.74
C ASP A 66 32.92 8.95 5.93
N VAL A 67 32.00 8.16 6.52
CA VAL A 67 31.39 7.01 5.83
C VAL A 67 30.56 7.49 4.63
N ALA A 68 29.77 8.56 4.77
CA ALA A 68 28.98 9.14 3.68
C ALA A 68 29.86 9.69 2.54
N ASN A 69 31.00 10.29 2.87
CA ASN A 69 31.97 10.77 1.88
C ASN A 69 32.64 9.61 1.12
N ILE A 70 33.00 8.53 1.81
CA ILE A 70 33.55 7.31 1.18
C ILE A 70 32.53 6.70 0.24
N GLU A 71 31.27 6.58 0.65
CA GLU A 71 30.18 6.09 -0.22
C GLU A 71 30.02 6.96 -1.47
N LYS A 72 30.04 8.29 -1.32
CA LYS A 72 29.93 9.22 -2.44
C LYS A 72 31.10 9.09 -3.41
N ILE A 73 32.33 9.01 -2.91
CA ILE A 73 33.53 8.83 -3.74
C ILE A 73 33.44 7.50 -4.50
N MET A 74 33.17 6.39 -3.81
CA MET A 74 33.03 5.08 -4.44
C MET A 74 31.93 5.08 -5.51
N SER A 75 30.77 5.67 -5.21
CA SER A 75 29.65 5.77 -6.17
C SER A 75 30.00 6.55 -7.42
N ASN A 76 30.84 7.59 -7.31
CA ASN A 76 31.25 8.39 -8.47
C ASN A 76 32.39 7.75 -9.25
N THR A 77 33.34 7.11 -8.58
CA THR A 77 34.46 6.39 -9.22
C THR A 77 33.96 5.19 -10.02
N MET A 78 32.95 4.47 -9.53
CA MET A 78 32.44 3.27 -10.22
C MET A 78 31.30 3.55 -11.22
N LYS A 79 30.76 4.78 -11.29
CA LYS A 79 29.78 5.17 -12.32
C LYS A 79 30.32 5.05 -13.75
N GLU A 80 31.64 5.15 -13.93
CA GLU A 80 32.30 5.00 -15.23
C GLU A 80 32.58 3.53 -15.61
N SER A 81 32.20 2.59 -14.75
CA SER A 81 32.40 1.15 -14.95
C SER A 81 31.06 0.42 -14.96
N ASN A 82 30.99 -0.80 -15.53
CA ASN A 82 29.77 -1.64 -15.53
C ASN A 82 29.39 -2.18 -14.13
N TYR A 83 29.96 -1.64 -13.05
CA TYR A 83 29.70 -2.08 -11.68
C TYR A 83 28.62 -1.22 -11.04
N THR A 84 27.67 -1.87 -10.36
CA THR A 84 26.66 -1.18 -9.55
C THR A 84 27.02 -1.27 -8.07
N ILE A 85 27.18 -0.12 -7.41
CA ILE A 85 27.37 -0.06 -5.97
C ILE A 85 26.03 0.04 -5.27
N PHE A 86 25.88 -0.71 -4.18
CA PHE A 86 24.74 -0.57 -3.30
C PHE A 86 25.20 -0.34 -1.86
N SER A 87 24.85 0.81 -1.28
CA SER A 87 24.96 1.04 0.16
C SER A 87 23.70 0.57 0.89
N THR A 88 23.87 -0.08 2.05
CA THR A 88 22.75 -0.43 2.93
C THR A 88 22.03 0.83 3.44
N ALA A 89 22.77 1.91 3.71
CA ALA A 89 22.20 3.19 4.12
C ALA A 89 21.36 3.79 2.98
N GLN A 90 21.88 3.78 1.75
CA GLN A 90 21.14 4.23 0.56
C GLN A 90 19.89 3.38 0.31
N LYS A 91 19.96 2.05 0.41
CA LYS A 91 18.79 1.17 0.27
C LYS A 91 17.70 1.50 1.29
N LYS A 92 18.08 1.69 2.56
CA LYS A 92 17.14 2.05 3.63
C LYS A 92 16.49 3.41 3.36
N LEU A 93 17.27 4.39 2.91
CA LEU A 93 16.78 5.71 2.53
C LEU A 93 15.82 5.63 1.34
N THR A 94 16.20 4.94 0.26
CA THR A 94 15.35 4.75 -0.92
C THR A 94 14.05 4.01 -0.56
N PHE A 95 14.11 2.97 0.27
CA PHE A 95 12.93 2.28 0.77
C PHE A 95 12.00 3.21 1.55
N PHE A 96 12.55 4.05 2.44
CA PHE A 96 11.77 5.02 3.20
C PHE A 96 11.12 6.07 2.29
N ILE A 97 11.84 6.58 1.30
CA ILE A 97 11.31 7.56 0.34
C ILE A 97 10.18 6.96 -0.50
N ILE A 98 10.37 5.76 -1.06
CA ILE A 98 9.36 5.11 -1.90
C ILE A 98 8.14 4.73 -1.07
N SER A 99 8.35 4.12 0.10
CA SER A 99 7.23 3.70 0.96
C SER A 99 6.48 4.90 1.53
N GLY A 100 7.19 5.95 1.95
CA GLY A 100 6.60 7.18 2.47
C GLY A 100 5.83 7.96 1.41
N SER A 101 6.37 8.07 0.18
CA SER A 101 5.65 8.71 -0.94
C SER A 101 4.40 7.92 -1.35
N LEU A 102 4.49 6.59 -1.41
CA LEU A 102 3.34 5.74 -1.72
C LEU A 102 2.25 5.86 -0.64
N LEU A 103 2.63 5.85 0.64
CA LEU A 103 1.70 6.04 1.75
C LEU A 103 1.05 7.42 1.69
N PHE A 104 1.84 8.48 1.46
CA PHE A 104 1.32 9.84 1.35
C PHE A 104 0.29 9.98 0.22
N ILE A 105 0.63 9.52 -0.99
CA ILE A 105 -0.26 9.57 -2.15
C ILE A 105 -1.52 8.74 -1.88
N GLY A 106 -1.38 7.52 -1.36
CA GLY A 106 -2.49 6.64 -1.04
C GLY A 106 -3.43 7.23 0.02
N ALA A 107 -2.88 7.80 1.09
CA ALA A 107 -3.66 8.43 2.16
C ALA A 107 -4.37 9.69 1.68
N LEU A 108 -3.67 10.56 0.93
CA LEU A 108 -4.26 11.77 0.37
C LEU A 108 -5.42 11.44 -0.57
N LEU A 109 -5.22 10.52 -1.51
CA LEU A 109 -6.27 10.05 -2.42
C LEU A 109 -7.45 9.46 -1.65
N SER A 110 -7.19 8.66 -0.61
CA SER A 110 -8.26 8.07 0.21
C SER A 110 -9.10 9.14 0.90
N ILE A 111 -8.47 10.15 1.51
CA ILE A 111 -9.18 11.26 2.17
C ILE A 111 -10.00 12.05 1.15
N MET A 112 -9.41 12.36 -0.03
CA MET A 112 -10.13 13.07 -1.09
C MET A 112 -11.36 12.29 -1.55
N LEU A 113 -11.23 10.99 -1.82
CA LEU A 113 -12.35 10.14 -2.23
C LEU A 113 -13.43 10.03 -1.15
N ILE A 114 -13.06 9.96 0.13
CA ILE A 114 -14.00 9.94 1.25
C ILE A 114 -14.80 11.24 1.30
N ILE A 115 -14.13 12.39 1.21
CA ILE A 115 -14.79 13.71 1.22
C ILE A 115 -15.71 13.85 0.00
N SER A 116 -15.23 13.51 -1.20
CA SER A 116 -16.04 13.55 -2.42
C SER A 116 -17.28 12.66 -2.29
N THR A 117 -17.13 11.44 -1.78
CA THR A 117 -18.24 10.51 -1.57
C THR A 117 -19.22 11.05 -0.53
N ALA A 118 -18.73 11.63 0.57
CA ALA A 118 -19.57 12.24 1.59
C ALA A 118 -20.41 13.40 1.03
N ILE A 119 -19.80 14.27 0.23
CA ILE A 119 -20.46 15.39 -0.43
C ILE A 119 -21.54 14.90 -1.41
N ILE A 120 -21.21 13.92 -2.26
CA ILE A 120 -22.17 13.36 -3.22
C ILE A 120 -23.37 12.76 -2.50
N ILE A 121 -23.15 11.96 -1.45
CA ILE A 121 -24.22 11.35 -0.66
C ILE A 121 -25.07 12.42 0.03
N TYR A 122 -24.43 13.43 0.63
CA TYR A 122 -25.12 14.51 1.32
C TYR A 122 -26.04 15.29 0.37
N TYR A 123 -25.54 15.72 -0.79
CA TYR A 123 -26.35 16.41 -1.78
C TYR A 123 -27.50 15.56 -2.29
N LYS A 124 -27.24 14.27 -2.54
CA LYS A 124 -28.29 13.34 -2.99
C LYS A 124 -29.41 13.22 -1.96
N GLN A 125 -29.07 13.10 -0.67
CA GLN A 125 -30.08 13.02 0.38
C GLN A 125 -30.90 14.31 0.52
N ILE A 126 -30.28 15.48 0.39
CA ILE A 126 -31.04 16.73 0.40
C ILE A 126 -31.99 16.81 -0.79
N SER A 127 -31.52 16.46 -1.99
CA SER A 127 -32.34 16.49 -3.20
C SER A 127 -33.54 15.53 -3.10
N GLU A 128 -33.30 14.29 -2.67
CA GLU A 128 -34.36 13.28 -2.48
C GLU A 128 -35.33 13.70 -1.36
N ALA A 129 -34.85 14.27 -0.25
CA ALA A 129 -35.72 14.78 0.82
C ALA A 129 -36.72 15.84 0.31
N GLN A 130 -36.25 16.77 -0.51
CA GLN A 130 -37.10 17.83 -1.07
C GLN A 130 -38.14 17.27 -2.05
N GLU A 131 -37.76 16.27 -2.85
CA GLU A 131 -38.66 15.60 -3.79
C GLU A 131 -39.70 14.76 -3.06
N ASP A 132 -39.29 14.06 -1.99
CA ASP A 132 -40.17 13.24 -1.16
C ASP A 132 -41.21 14.08 -0.41
N VAL A 133 -40.86 15.29 0.06
CA VAL A 133 -41.84 16.23 0.64
C VAL A 133 -42.93 16.59 -0.39
N LYS A 134 -42.55 16.91 -1.63
CA LYS A 134 -43.52 17.21 -2.70
C LYS A 134 -44.40 16.00 -3.01
N ARG A 135 -43.79 14.81 -3.08
CA ARG A 135 -44.48 13.56 -3.36
C ARG A 135 -45.45 13.17 -2.24
N TYR A 136 -45.07 13.38 -0.99
CA TYR A 136 -45.92 13.20 0.18
C TYR A 136 -47.19 14.06 0.08
N GLN A 137 -47.05 15.34 -0.27
CA GLN A 137 -48.20 16.25 -0.44
C GLN A 137 -49.16 15.78 -1.54
N ILE A 138 -48.65 15.23 -2.64
CA ILE A 138 -49.48 14.69 -3.74
C ILE A 138 -50.21 13.43 -3.30
N LEU A 139 -49.50 12.47 -2.70
CA LEU A 139 -50.08 11.19 -2.25
C LEU A 139 -51.11 11.40 -1.14
N SER A 140 -50.90 12.37 -0.25
CA SER A 140 -51.89 12.73 0.76
C SER A 140 -53.17 13.32 0.15
N LYS A 141 -53.08 14.09 -0.95
CA LYS A 141 -54.26 14.67 -1.62
C LYS A 141 -55.14 13.64 -2.31
N ILE A 142 -54.59 12.49 -2.69
CA ILE A 142 -55.35 11.37 -3.28
C ILE A 142 -55.83 10.35 -2.23
N GLY A 143 -55.66 10.65 -0.93
CA GLY A 143 -56.24 9.87 0.17
C GLY A 143 -55.40 8.68 0.63
N MET A 144 -54.12 8.58 0.24
CA MET A 144 -53.23 7.54 0.78
C MET A 144 -52.98 7.75 2.27
N ASP A 145 -52.92 6.64 3.00
CA ASP A 145 -52.58 6.65 4.42
C ASP A 145 -51.11 7.07 4.64
N LYS A 146 -50.86 7.81 5.72
CA LYS A 146 -49.53 8.37 6.02
C LYS A 146 -48.48 7.28 6.27
N ASP A 147 -48.88 6.14 6.82
CA ASP A 147 -47.97 5.04 7.10
C ASP A 147 -47.52 4.34 5.81
N ASP A 148 -48.41 4.21 4.84
CA ASP A 148 -48.09 3.66 3.51
C ASP A 148 -47.11 4.56 2.75
N ILE A 149 -47.34 5.88 2.77
CA ILE A 149 -46.43 6.85 2.15
C ILE A 149 -45.02 6.76 2.78
N LYS A 150 -44.96 6.71 4.12
CA LYS A 150 -43.70 6.61 4.87
C LYS A 150 -42.95 5.32 4.58
N LYS A 151 -43.65 4.20 4.39
CA LYS A 151 -43.08 2.89 4.05
C LYS A 151 -42.45 2.88 2.66
N ILE A 152 -43.11 3.50 1.68
CA ILE A 152 -42.60 3.64 0.31
C ILE A 152 -41.31 4.46 0.29
N ILE A 153 -41.34 5.66 0.90
CA ILE A 153 -40.19 6.57 0.98
C ILE A 153 -38.99 5.90 1.66
N ASN A 154 -39.21 5.27 2.83
CA ASN A 154 -38.14 4.59 3.57
C ASN A 154 -37.53 3.39 2.84
N THR A 155 -38.23 2.80 1.88
CA THR A 155 -37.71 1.67 1.09
C THR A 155 -36.86 2.19 -0.08
N GLN A 156 -37.32 3.25 -0.74
CA GLN A 156 -36.60 3.89 -1.84
C GLN A 156 -35.26 4.48 -1.37
N VAL A 157 -35.26 5.23 -0.27
CA VAL A 157 -34.05 5.84 0.32
C VAL A 157 -33.02 4.77 0.73
N ARG A 158 -33.48 3.61 1.22
CA ARG A 158 -32.59 2.52 1.65
C ARG A 158 -31.89 1.85 0.48
N MET A 159 -32.59 1.59 -0.62
CA MET A 159 -32.00 0.94 -1.80
C MET A 159 -30.89 1.78 -2.43
N VAL A 160 -31.11 3.10 -2.54
CA VAL A 160 -30.11 4.05 -3.04
C VAL A 160 -28.83 4.01 -2.19
N PHE A 161 -28.94 3.66 -0.91
CA PHE A 161 -27.81 3.61 0.03
C PHE A 161 -27.03 2.29 0.03
N TYR A 162 -27.66 1.17 -0.31
CA TYR A 162 -26.96 -0.12 -0.40
C TYR A 162 -26.16 -0.29 -1.69
N LEU A 163 -26.56 0.40 -2.77
CA LEU A 163 -25.90 0.30 -4.07
C LEU A 163 -24.40 0.65 -4.01
N PRO A 164 -23.95 1.75 -3.36
CA PRO A 164 -22.54 2.08 -3.26
C PRO A 164 -21.73 1.07 -2.44
N ILE A 165 -22.31 0.47 -1.39
CA ILE A 165 -21.65 -0.56 -0.59
C ILE A 165 -21.42 -1.82 -1.44
N LEU A 166 -22.45 -2.29 -2.14
CA LEU A 166 -22.33 -3.45 -3.02
C LEU A 166 -21.29 -3.22 -4.11
N LEU A 167 -21.31 -2.02 -4.71
CA LEU A 167 -20.33 -1.65 -5.73
C LEU A 167 -18.91 -1.62 -5.15
N ALA A 168 -18.71 -1.11 -3.93
CA ALA A 168 -17.41 -1.11 -3.27
C ALA A 168 -16.90 -2.53 -3.00
N ILE A 169 -17.76 -3.44 -2.53
CA ILE A 169 -17.41 -4.86 -2.32
C ILE A 169 -16.95 -5.49 -3.63
N VAL A 170 -17.74 -5.33 -4.70
CA VAL A 170 -17.40 -5.86 -6.03
C VAL A 170 -16.07 -5.28 -6.51
N HIS A 171 -15.90 -3.96 -6.42
CA HIS A 171 -14.66 -3.29 -6.81
C HIS A 171 -13.43 -3.81 -6.04
N SER A 172 -13.56 -4.03 -4.71
CA SER A 172 -12.49 -4.58 -3.87
C SER A 172 -12.12 -6.01 -4.26
N VAL A 173 -13.09 -6.86 -4.63
CA VAL A 173 -12.82 -8.23 -5.09
C VAL A 173 -12.00 -8.22 -6.39
N PHE A 174 -12.36 -7.37 -7.36
CA PHE A 174 -11.58 -7.24 -8.59
C PHE A 174 -10.18 -6.66 -8.35
N ALA A 175 -10.07 -5.66 -7.47
CA ALA A 175 -8.80 -5.05 -7.12
C ALA A 175 -7.86 -6.01 -6.36
N PHE A 176 -8.40 -6.98 -5.61
CA PHE A 176 -7.63 -7.92 -4.81
C PHE A 176 -6.54 -8.64 -5.60
N ASN A 177 -6.89 -9.18 -6.77
CA ASN A 177 -5.93 -9.92 -7.59
C ASN A 177 -4.79 -9.02 -8.06
N THR A 178 -5.09 -7.80 -8.52
CA THR A 178 -4.07 -6.83 -8.94
C THR A 178 -3.15 -6.45 -7.79
N VAL A 179 -3.71 -6.15 -6.61
CA VAL A 179 -2.93 -5.79 -5.41
C VAL A 179 -2.05 -6.95 -4.97
N LYS A 180 -2.56 -8.18 -5.04
CA LYS A 180 -1.80 -9.41 -4.76
C LYS A 180 -0.62 -9.56 -5.72
N THR A 181 -0.83 -9.43 -7.02
CA THR A 181 0.25 -9.51 -8.01
C THR A 181 1.31 -8.43 -7.79
N ILE A 182 0.90 -7.19 -7.51
CA ILE A 182 1.84 -6.11 -7.19
C ILE A 182 2.63 -6.46 -5.92
N SER A 183 1.96 -6.97 -4.88
CA SER A 183 2.59 -7.41 -3.61
C SER A 183 3.64 -8.50 -3.83
N GLU A 184 3.35 -9.48 -4.68
CA GLU A 184 4.28 -10.55 -5.05
C GLU A 184 5.51 -10.00 -5.80
N VAL A 185 5.31 -9.06 -6.72
CA VAL A 185 6.42 -8.41 -7.45
C VAL A 185 7.31 -7.59 -6.52
N ILE A 186 6.76 -6.96 -5.48
CA ILE A 186 7.58 -6.19 -4.52
C ILE A 186 8.17 -7.04 -3.37
N GLY A 187 8.03 -8.38 -3.44
CA GLY A 187 8.60 -9.29 -2.45
C GLY A 187 7.84 -9.39 -1.13
N LEU A 188 6.62 -8.84 -1.07
CA LEU A 188 5.73 -8.97 0.08
C LEU A 188 4.93 -10.27 -0.06
N ASP A 189 5.61 -11.41 0.05
CA ASP A 189 5.07 -12.76 -0.24
C ASP A 189 4.19 -13.35 0.88
N LYS A 190 3.72 -12.52 1.83
CA LYS A 190 2.84 -12.98 2.90
C LYS A 190 1.40 -12.59 2.61
N SER A 191 0.73 -13.42 1.81
CA SER A 191 -0.70 -13.30 1.47
C SER A 191 -1.60 -13.08 2.70
N ILE A 192 -1.18 -13.53 3.89
CA ILE A 192 -1.92 -13.33 5.14
C ILE A 192 -1.96 -11.86 5.59
N TYR A 193 -0.87 -11.10 5.45
CA TYR A 193 -0.85 -9.68 5.85
C TYR A 193 -1.69 -8.81 4.91
N LEU A 194 -1.77 -9.19 3.64
CA LEU A 194 -2.63 -8.54 2.65
C LEU A 194 -4.11 -8.74 3.01
N VAL A 195 -4.50 -9.95 3.42
CA VAL A 195 -5.87 -10.21 3.92
C VAL A 195 -6.15 -9.41 5.20
N TYR A 196 -5.21 -9.38 6.16
CA TYR A 196 -5.38 -8.56 7.37
C TYR A 196 -5.53 -7.07 7.06
N SER A 197 -4.73 -6.52 6.16
CA SER A 197 -4.82 -5.09 5.80
C SER A 197 -6.15 -4.76 5.15
N LEU A 198 -6.68 -5.64 4.30
CA LEU A 198 -8.01 -5.47 3.71
C LEU A 198 -9.13 -5.51 4.73
N ILE A 199 -9.07 -6.43 5.70
CA ILE A 199 -10.06 -6.48 6.78
C ILE A 199 -10.05 -5.18 7.59
N VAL A 200 -8.86 -4.68 7.94
CA VAL A 200 -8.72 -3.41 8.67
C VAL A 200 -9.28 -2.24 7.85
N ILE A 201 -8.93 -2.15 6.58
CA ILE A 201 -9.44 -1.10 5.68
C ILE A 201 -10.97 -1.21 5.53
N ALA A 202 -11.51 -2.41 5.38
CA ALA A 202 -12.96 -2.64 5.27
C ALA A 202 -13.70 -2.19 6.54
N ILE A 203 -13.14 -2.47 7.73
CA ILE A 203 -13.71 -2.00 9.01
C ILE A 203 -13.70 -0.47 9.06
N ILE A 204 -12.56 0.16 8.77
CA ILE A 204 -12.42 1.63 8.78
C ILE A 204 -13.41 2.26 7.78
N ALA A 205 -13.47 1.76 6.55
CA ALA A 205 -14.38 2.23 5.53
C ALA A 205 -15.85 2.09 5.96
N THR A 206 -16.21 0.95 6.57
CA THR A 206 -17.57 0.71 7.09
C THR A 206 -17.94 1.70 8.19
N VAL A 207 -17.02 1.97 9.12
CA VAL A 207 -17.23 2.93 10.22
C VAL A 207 -17.44 4.35 9.65
N ILE A 208 -16.54 4.79 8.76
CA ILE A 208 -16.63 6.12 8.12
C ILE A 208 -17.94 6.24 7.34
N TYR A 209 -18.28 5.24 6.54
CA TYR A 209 -19.51 5.24 5.74
C TYR A 209 -20.77 5.27 6.61
N THR A 210 -20.78 4.54 7.73
CA THR A 210 -21.88 4.56 8.70
C THR A 210 -22.04 5.92 9.37
N ILE A 211 -20.93 6.63 9.65
CA ILE A 211 -20.97 7.99 10.18
C ILE A 211 -21.57 8.95 9.14
N ILE A 212 -21.08 8.90 7.89
CA ILE A 212 -21.62 9.71 6.79
C ILE A 212 -23.12 9.44 6.62
N TYR A 213 -23.54 8.18 6.63
CA TYR A 213 -24.95 7.80 6.55
C TYR A 213 -25.79 8.45 7.64
N LYS A 214 -25.36 8.36 8.90
CA LYS A 214 -26.09 8.90 10.04
C LYS A 214 -26.19 10.42 9.97
N LEU A 215 -25.10 11.10 9.60
CA LEU A 215 -25.08 12.56 9.48
C LEU A 215 -26.01 13.03 8.38
N SER A 216 -25.90 12.45 7.18
CA SER A 216 -26.76 12.81 6.06
C SER A 216 -28.22 12.48 6.38
N SER A 217 -28.52 11.31 6.97
CA SER A 217 -29.90 10.90 7.24
C SER A 217 -30.58 11.82 8.24
N ARG A 218 -29.84 12.36 9.22
CA ARG A 218 -30.36 13.39 10.12
C ARG A 218 -30.74 14.66 9.37
N ALA A 219 -29.93 15.08 8.39
CA ALA A 219 -30.26 16.22 7.54
C ALA A 219 -31.52 15.94 6.70
N TYR A 220 -31.62 14.76 6.11
CA TYR A 220 -32.80 14.29 5.37
C TYR A 220 -34.07 14.37 6.24
N TYR A 221 -34.09 13.71 7.41
CA TYR A 221 -35.29 13.68 8.27
C TYR A 221 -35.66 15.06 8.81
N ARG A 222 -34.68 15.94 9.05
CA ARG A 222 -34.95 17.31 9.48
C ARG A 222 -35.71 18.10 8.40
N ILE A 223 -35.37 17.90 7.12
CA ILE A 223 -36.05 18.58 6.00
C ILE A 223 -37.46 18.00 5.83
N VAL A 224 -37.60 16.68 5.83
CA VAL A 224 -38.91 16.02 5.66
C VAL A 224 -39.88 16.36 6.79
N ASN A 225 -39.42 16.42 8.05
CA ASN A 225 -40.29 16.75 9.19
C ASN A 225 -40.61 18.25 9.32
N ALA A 226 -39.88 19.13 8.62
CA ALA A 226 -40.10 20.57 8.66
C ALA A 226 -41.07 21.08 7.59
N GLY A 227 -41.36 20.27 6.56
CA GLY A 227 -42.31 20.57 5.48
C GLY A 227 -43.60 19.78 5.60
#